data_AF-A0A7V9BK36-F1
#
_entry.id   AF-A0A7V9BK36-F1
#
_cell.length_a   1.000
_cell.length_b   1.000
_cell.length_c   1.000
_cell.angle_alpha   90.00
_cell.angle_beta   90.00
_cell.angle_gamma   90.00
#
_symmetry.space_group_name_H-M   'P 1'
#
loop_
_entity.id
_entity.type
_entity.pdbx_description
1 polymer ?
#
loop_
_entity_poly.entity_id
_entity_poly.type
_entity_poly.pdbx_seq_one_letter_code
_entity_poly.pdbx_strand_id
1 'polypeptide(L)'
;MLLRLTALFVGAPIILAISGVSPDVSFQAPSVLIPKFPMPRGALVLTRSIRPGSFFDVVGRRSAVFGYENKPLEAWVYPLKIVDDFGLSFR
;
A
#
# COMPACT_ATOMS: atom_id res chain seq x y z
N MET A 1 -11.32 34.15 -24.80
CA MET A 1 -12.20 33.16 -24.17
C MET A 1 -11.32 32.13 -23.48
N LEU A 2 -11.26 32.26 -22.14
CA LEU A 2 -10.80 31.35 -21.06
C LEU A 2 -9.77 30.24 -21.34
N LEU A 3 -8.78 29.93 -20.49
CA LEU A 3 -8.19 30.52 -19.28
C LEU A 3 -6.97 29.63 -18.98
N ARG A 4 -5.76 30.17 -18.93
CA ARG A 4 -4.62 29.51 -18.27
C ARG A 4 -4.62 29.96 -16.82
N LEU A 5 -4.71 29.03 -15.87
CA LEU A 5 -4.65 29.33 -14.44
C LEU A 5 -3.35 28.76 -13.86
N THR A 6 -2.33 29.62 -13.85
CA THR A 6 -1.13 29.51 -13.01
C THR A 6 -1.45 29.91 -11.57
N ALA A 7 -0.73 29.29 -10.63
CA ALA A 7 -0.88 29.40 -9.18
C ALA A 7 -0.68 30.82 -8.61
N LEU A 8 -1.44 31.15 -7.56
CA LEU A 8 -1.12 32.16 -6.54
C LEU A 8 -1.78 31.72 -5.23
N PHE A 9 -0.99 31.28 -4.24
CA PHE A 9 -0.45 32.07 -3.11
C PHE A 9 -1.45 32.30 -1.97
N VAL A 10 -1.12 31.66 -0.84
CA VAL A 10 -1.11 32.20 0.53
C VAL A 10 -2.43 32.75 1.09
N GLY A 11 -2.98 32.01 2.04
CA GLY A 11 -3.91 32.52 3.04
C GLY A 11 -3.88 31.60 4.25
N ALA A 12 -2.96 31.83 5.18
CA ALA A 12 -3.03 31.23 6.51
C ALA A 12 -4.16 31.92 7.29
N PRO A 13 -5.11 31.18 7.90
CA PRO A 13 -5.83 31.70 9.04
C PRO A 13 -5.04 31.34 10.30
N ILE A 14 -4.37 32.36 10.85
CA ILE A 14 -4.01 32.42 12.27
C ILE A 14 -5.33 32.31 13.05
N ILE A 15 -5.56 31.17 13.69
CA ILE A 15 -6.59 31.03 14.72
C ILE A 15 -5.87 30.83 16.04
N LEU A 16 -5.84 31.90 16.82
CA LEU A 16 -5.47 31.88 18.23
C LEU A 16 -6.76 31.74 19.04
N ALA A 17 -6.83 30.70 19.87
CA ALA A 17 -7.17 30.75 21.29
C ALA A 17 -8.16 29.67 21.78
N ILE A 18 -7.64 28.86 22.73
CA ILE A 18 -8.26 28.26 23.93
C ILE A 18 -9.30 27.14 23.76
N SER A 19 -8.82 25.89 23.78
CA SER A 19 -9.10 24.91 24.83
C SER A 19 -8.22 23.69 24.61
N GLY A 20 -7.42 23.33 25.61
CA GLY A 20 -6.53 22.16 25.60
C GLY A 20 -7.31 20.85 25.69
N VAL A 21 -8.11 20.55 24.67
CA VAL A 21 -8.65 19.22 24.45
C VAL A 21 -7.94 18.69 23.21
N SER A 22 -6.81 18.03 23.42
CA SER A 22 -6.42 16.99 22.47
C SER A 22 -7.57 15.98 22.49
N PRO A 23 -8.30 15.75 21.38
CA PRO A 23 -9.12 14.56 21.33
C PRO A 23 -8.12 13.41 21.35
N ASP A 24 -7.95 12.81 22.53
CA ASP A 24 -7.21 11.57 22.68
C ASP A 24 -8.07 10.48 22.04
N VAL A 25 -8.12 10.50 20.71
CA VAL A 25 -8.79 9.48 19.90
C VAL A 25 -7.95 8.24 20.06
N SER A 26 -8.23 7.54 21.16
CA SER A 26 -7.67 6.25 21.48
C SER A 26 -8.20 5.28 20.44
N PHE A 27 -7.41 4.98 19.42
CA PHE A 27 -7.69 3.88 18.51
C PHE A 27 -7.51 2.57 19.28
N GLN A 28 -8.56 2.16 19.99
CA GLN A 28 -8.65 0.86 20.61
C GLN A 28 -8.82 -0.17 19.49
N ALA A 29 -7.70 -0.70 18.97
CA ALA A 29 -7.76 -1.81 18.05
C ALA A 29 -8.48 -2.97 18.76
N PRO A 30 -9.52 -3.59 18.18
CA PRO A 30 -10.13 -4.76 18.78
C PRO A 30 -9.05 -5.82 19.00
N SER A 31 -8.95 -6.34 20.23
CA SER A 31 -7.98 -7.38 20.61
C SER A 31 -8.34 -8.76 20.06
N VAL A 32 -9.11 -8.81 18.97
CA VAL A 32 -9.49 -10.05 18.29
C VAL A 32 -8.24 -10.55 17.58
N LEU A 33 -7.55 -11.48 18.23
CA LEU A 33 -6.40 -12.16 17.66
C LEU A 33 -6.90 -13.22 16.68
N ILE A 34 -6.36 -13.21 15.46
CA ILE A 34 -6.56 -14.31 14.51
C ILE A 34 -5.80 -15.51 15.07
N PRO A 35 -6.46 -16.68 15.31
CA PRO A 35 -5.77 -17.88 15.76
C PRO A 35 -4.61 -18.22 14.83
N LYS A 36 -3.47 -18.61 15.41
CA LYS A 36 -2.30 -19.01 14.63
C LYS A 36 -2.67 -20.22 13.78
N PHE A 37 -2.69 -20.05 12.46
CA PHE A 37 -2.84 -21.15 11.52
C PHE A 37 -1.50 -21.87 11.33
N PRO A 38 -1.50 -23.18 11.04
CA PRO A 38 -0.27 -23.88 10.69
C PRO A 38 0.27 -23.30 9.39
N MET A 39 1.40 -22.60 9.47
CA MET A 39 2.11 -22.14 8.29
C MET A 39 3.04 -23.26 7.83
N PRO A 40 2.89 -23.76 6.58
CA PRO A 40 3.79 -24.76 6.05
C PRO A 40 5.23 -24.27 6.16
N ARG A 41 6.12 -25.06 6.77
CA ARG A 41 7.55 -24.77 6.77
C ARG A 41 8.10 -25.18 5.40
N GLY A 42 8.14 -24.22 4.48
CA GLY A 42 8.61 -24.43 3.11
C GLY A 42 8.66 -23.12 2.34
N ALA A 43 9.33 -23.12 1.18
CA ALA A 43 9.27 -22.00 0.26
C ALA A 43 7.82 -21.80 -0.23
N LEU A 44 7.44 -20.55 -0.50
CA LEU A 44 6.24 -20.28 -1.31
C LEU A 44 6.54 -20.78 -2.72
N VAL A 45 5.93 -21.90 -3.12
CA VAL A 45 6.14 -22.50 -4.45
C VAL A 45 4.94 -22.20 -5.33
N LEU A 46 5.19 -21.58 -6.48
CA LEU A 46 4.22 -21.44 -7.55
C LEU A 46 4.39 -22.64 -8.51
N THR A 47 3.52 -23.64 -8.40
CA THR A 47 3.62 -24.89 -9.19
C THR A 47 2.89 -24.84 -10.53
N ARG A 48 2.11 -23.79 -10.80
CA ARG A 48 1.30 -23.68 -12.02
C ARG A 48 2.07 -23.06 -13.18
N SER A 49 1.67 -23.40 -14.41
CA SER A 49 2.12 -22.69 -15.61
C SER A 49 1.62 -21.24 -15.63
N ILE A 50 2.41 -20.34 -16.22
CA ILE A 50 2.07 -18.93 -16.41
C ILE A 50 0.77 -18.80 -17.20
N ARG A 51 -0.14 -17.96 -16.72
CA ARG A 51 -1.34 -17.55 -17.43
C ARG A 51 -1.18 -16.08 -17.84
N PRO A 52 -0.94 -15.79 -19.12
CA PRO A 52 -0.80 -14.41 -19.60
C PRO A 52 -1.99 -13.54 -19.17
N GLY A 53 -1.71 -12.37 -18.60
CA GLY A 53 -2.74 -11.46 -18.10
C GLY A 53 -3.47 -11.92 -16.83
N SER A 54 -3.05 -13.02 -16.19
CA SER A 54 -3.55 -13.37 -14.86
C SER A 54 -2.97 -12.40 -13.83
N PHE A 55 -3.86 -11.76 -13.08
CA PHE A 55 -3.47 -10.95 -11.93
C PHE A 55 -3.00 -11.85 -10.79
N PHE A 56 -2.05 -11.36 -9.99
CA PHE A 56 -1.66 -11.96 -8.72
C PHE A 56 -1.34 -10.87 -7.71
N ASP A 57 -1.56 -11.18 -6.43
CA ASP A 57 -1.29 -10.29 -5.32
C ASP A 57 -0.86 -11.06 -4.07
N VAL A 58 -0.09 -10.37 -3.24
CA VAL A 58 0.27 -10.77 -1.87
C VAL A 58 0.18 -9.51 -1.03
N VAL A 59 -0.87 -9.42 -0.21
CA VAL A 59 -1.16 -8.25 0.61
C VAL A 59 -0.93 -8.56 2.09
N GLY A 60 -0.16 -7.72 2.75
CA GLY A 60 0.02 -7.67 4.19
C GLY A 60 -0.48 -6.36 4.77
N ARG A 61 -0.44 -6.24 6.10
CA ARG A 61 -0.97 -5.09 6.84
C ARG A 61 -0.35 -3.74 6.47
N ARG A 62 0.92 -3.72 6.04
CA ARG A 62 1.66 -2.50 5.67
C ARG A 62 2.49 -2.66 4.41
N SER A 63 2.36 -3.79 3.72
CA SER A 63 3.18 -4.13 2.57
C SER A 63 2.34 -4.90 1.56
N ALA A 64 2.61 -4.71 0.28
CA ALA A 64 1.94 -5.47 -0.76
C ALA A 64 2.88 -5.69 -1.94
N VAL A 65 2.68 -6.81 -2.63
CA VAL A 65 3.27 -7.10 -3.94
C VAL A 65 2.11 -7.48 -4.87
N PHE A 66 2.04 -6.90 -6.05
CA PHE A 66 0.97 -7.22 -7.01
C PHE A 66 1.39 -6.92 -8.44
N GLY A 67 0.73 -7.57 -9.39
CA GLY A 67 0.99 -7.41 -10.82
C GLY A 67 0.29 -8.47 -11.65
N TYR A 68 0.80 -8.71 -12.86
CA TYR A 68 0.32 -9.78 -13.73
C TYR A 68 1.44 -10.78 -14.01
N GLU A 69 1.12 -12.06 -14.14
CA GLU A 69 2.12 -13.15 -14.23
C GLU A 69 3.12 -13.02 -15.41
N ASN A 70 2.81 -12.23 -16.45
CA ASN A 70 3.73 -11.95 -17.55
C ASN A 70 4.07 -10.47 -17.73
N LYS A 71 3.78 -9.63 -16.74
CA LYS A 71 4.10 -8.20 -16.77
C LYS A 71 4.99 -7.85 -15.58
N PRO A 72 5.63 -6.68 -15.62
CA PRO A 72 6.31 -6.16 -14.46
C PRO A 72 5.38 -6.05 -13.24
N LEU A 73 5.95 -6.25 -12.05
CA LEU A 73 5.25 -6.18 -10.77
C LEU A 73 5.63 -4.93 -10.00
N GLU A 74 4.82 -4.60 -9.01
CA GLU A 74 5.05 -3.52 -8.06
C GLU A 74 5.16 -4.05 -6.64
N ALA A 75 5.95 -3.38 -5.80
CA ALA A 75 5.98 -3.64 -4.36
C ALA A 75 5.95 -2.35 -3.54
N TRP A 76 5.18 -2.41 -2.46
CA TRP A 76 4.87 -1.30 -1.58
C TRP A 76 5.15 -1.66 -0.13
N VAL A 77 5.67 -0.70 0.62
CA VAL A 77 5.71 -0.71 2.09
C VAL A 77 5.26 0.67 2.54
N TYR A 78 4.06 0.78 3.10
CA TYR A 78 3.44 2.06 3.41
C TYR A 78 4.38 2.98 4.22
N PRO A 79 4.63 4.22 3.76
CA PRO A 79 3.97 4.92 2.64
C PRO A 79 4.71 4.85 1.28
N LEU A 80 5.77 4.06 1.17
CA LEU A 80 6.70 4.06 0.04
C LEU A 80 6.39 2.97 -0.99
N LYS A 81 6.55 3.31 -2.27
CA LYS A 81 6.72 2.34 -3.36
C LYS A 81 8.20 1.97 -3.42
N ILE A 82 8.53 0.75 -3.03
CA ILE A 82 9.93 0.30 -2.91
C ILE A 82 10.44 -0.36 -4.19
N VAL A 83 9.51 -0.89 -5.01
CA VAL A 83 9.81 -1.52 -6.30
C VAL A 83 8.77 -1.05 -7.31
N ASP A 84 9.25 -0.62 -8.46
CA ASP A 84 8.44 -0.21 -9.60
C ASP A 84 8.94 -0.93 -10.86
N ASP A 85 8.01 -1.24 -11.77
CA ASP A 85 8.26 -1.85 -13.07
C ASP A 85 9.26 -3.04 -13.04
N PHE A 86 9.15 -3.93 -12.06
CA PHE A 86 10.11 -5.04 -11.89
C PHE A 86 9.76 -6.25 -12.74
N GLY A 87 10.57 -6.54 -13.76
CA GLY A 87 10.45 -7.71 -14.63
C GLY A 87 11.33 -8.89 -14.18
N LEU A 88 10.78 -10.11 -14.25
CA LEU A 88 11.52 -11.36 -14.04
C LEU A 88 11.61 -12.14 -15.36
N SER A 89 12.81 -12.64 -15.66
CA SER A 89 13.06 -13.55 -16.78
C SER A 89 13.87 -14.74 -16.26
N PHE A 90 13.34 -15.94 -16.48
CA PHE A 90 14.00 -17.19 -16.09
C PHE A 90 14.62 -17.81 -17.35
N ARG A 91 15.85 -18.34 -17.23
CA ARG A 91 16.54 -19.08 -18.28
C ARG A 91 16.51 -20.57 -17.99
#